data_AF-A0A959D6K9-F1
#
_entry.id   AF-A0A959D6K9-F1
#
_cell.length_a   1.000
_cell.length_b   1.000
_cell.length_c   1.000
_cell.angle_alpha   90.00
_cell.angle_beta   90.00
_cell.angle_gamma   90.00
#
_symmetry.space_group_name_H-M   'P 1'
#
loop_
_entity.id
_entity.type
_entity.pdbx_description
1 polymer ?
#
loop_
_entity_poly.entity_id
_entity_poly.type
_entity_poly.pdbx_seq_one_letter_code
_entity_poly.pdbx_strand_id
1 'polypeptide(L)'
;MPAPTQAAIQQALSTLQNGLPLSQKDFFDVTWGFAFHPSQNQFLLQTNAFNKKLAETLIVFRKRLNEAAAADDGALEPLIDLAFLHYIVNTDGQIPTSEGEDPFDVFEAAARYAEWFNVGVRKQEDGASLLEVDDKTVPCPKWGALPGWSAAWSLRKVGPTINKVRYGREDVIPSFAFGFDENAEGHTLENAMTLADFSHLAYFGPAYVQKQLKKWGYDAFRWAENAKTDTQAFVAGKDNHLVACFRGTSSKTDALVDTNFFKTDAFGGRGRVHRGFNNALDSVWGQMKAAADALGPDKKLFVCGHSLGAALAQLAAHRFALEGYPVAGVYVYGSPRVGNREFTDAYNELLGDITFLHINNKDIVTQIPPRILGFRHLGSGARIFDKGHVITRAPKPKAVLVAEEEEMDFEDLDEEQQEEIRDQMWEAQKSIEASARFLTTPPELLEAGNYKSIFEIGPVDDHSMNQYLFKFGCAIVDGEWTRIGERKEES
;
A
#
# COMPACT_ATOMS: atom_id res chain seq x y z
N MET A 1 -23.49 11.26 22.15
CA MET A 1 -23.49 12.74 22.33
C MET A 1 -24.46 13.32 21.31
N PRO A 2 -25.28 14.34 21.63
CA PRO A 2 -26.20 14.88 20.63
C PRO A 2 -25.43 15.38 19.39
N ALA A 3 -26.08 15.31 18.21
CA ALA A 3 -25.50 15.80 16.96
C ALA A 3 -24.99 17.25 17.10
N PRO A 4 -23.77 17.55 16.64
CA PRO A 4 -23.19 18.87 16.81
C PRO A 4 -23.88 19.90 15.91
N THR A 5 -23.94 21.14 16.40
CA THR A 5 -24.42 22.27 15.58
C THR A 5 -23.38 22.67 14.55
N GLN A 6 -23.80 23.31 13.46
CA GLN A 6 -22.88 23.87 12.47
C GLN A 6 -21.84 24.81 13.10
N ALA A 7 -22.23 25.59 14.11
CA ALA A 7 -21.33 26.46 14.85
C ALA A 7 -20.27 25.68 15.64
N ALA A 8 -20.64 24.54 16.23
CA ALA A 8 -19.69 23.67 16.93
C ALA A 8 -18.66 23.05 15.97
N ILE A 9 -19.10 22.59 14.80
CA ILE A 9 -18.20 22.07 13.75
C ILE A 9 -17.22 23.15 13.30
N GLN A 10 -17.70 24.38 13.04
CA GLN A 10 -16.83 25.50 12.64
C GLN A 10 -15.85 25.90 13.75
N GLN A 11 -16.28 25.87 15.02
CA GLN A 11 -15.39 26.12 16.14
C GLN A 11 -14.27 25.08 16.22
N ALA A 12 -14.59 23.79 16.07
CA ALA A 12 -13.61 22.72 16.10
C ALA A 12 -12.62 22.80 14.91
N LEU A 13 -13.09 23.16 13.72
CA LEU A 13 -12.24 23.46 12.56
C LEU A 13 -11.33 24.68 12.81
N SER A 14 -11.82 25.71 13.49
CA SER A 14 -10.99 26.86 13.87
C SER A 14 -9.92 26.49 14.90
N THR A 15 -10.23 25.63 15.88
CA THR A 15 -9.26 25.07 16.82
C THR A 15 -8.13 24.36 16.08
N LEU A 16 -8.48 23.51 15.09
CA LEU A 16 -7.52 22.84 14.20
C LEU A 16 -6.65 23.83 13.43
N GLN A 17 -7.27 24.82 12.78
CA GLN A 17 -6.57 25.82 11.99
C GLN A 17 -5.53 26.62 12.81
N ASN A 18 -5.82 26.85 14.08
CA ASN A 18 -4.92 27.55 15.00
C ASN A 18 -3.80 26.65 15.58
N GLY A 19 -3.72 25.39 15.16
CA GLY A 19 -2.72 24.43 15.65
C GLY A 19 -2.93 24.04 17.12
N LEU A 20 -4.12 24.27 17.66
CA LEU A 20 -4.44 23.94 19.04
C LEU A 20 -4.74 22.43 19.16
N PRO A 21 -4.44 21.82 20.32
CA PRO A 21 -4.73 20.42 20.55
C PRO A 21 -6.25 20.16 20.48
N LEU A 22 -6.64 18.98 19.97
CA LEU A 22 -8.04 18.58 19.80
C LEU A 22 -8.60 17.89 21.04
N SER A 23 -9.67 18.42 21.62
CA SER A 23 -10.40 17.69 22.66
C SER A 23 -11.17 16.51 22.04
N GLN A 24 -11.61 15.55 22.85
CA GLN A 24 -12.51 14.49 22.37
C GLN A 24 -13.78 15.08 21.74
N LYS A 25 -14.27 16.19 22.29
CA LYS A 25 -15.42 16.91 21.76
C LYS A 25 -15.11 17.55 20.39
N ASP A 26 -13.96 18.22 20.24
CA ASP A 26 -13.58 18.80 18.95
C ASP A 26 -13.41 17.71 17.89
N PHE A 27 -12.79 16.58 18.25
CA PHE A 27 -12.67 15.43 17.37
C PHE A 27 -14.04 14.88 16.96
N PHE A 28 -14.95 14.73 17.92
CA PHE A 28 -16.33 14.31 17.66
C PHE A 28 -17.02 15.26 16.68
N ASP A 29 -16.95 16.57 16.93
CA ASP A 29 -17.59 17.60 16.11
C ASP A 29 -17.04 17.57 14.66
N VAL A 30 -15.72 17.48 14.47
CA VAL A 30 -15.09 17.42 13.13
C VAL A 30 -15.42 16.12 12.41
N THR A 31 -15.38 14.98 13.09
CA THR A 31 -15.64 13.66 12.47
C THR A 31 -17.11 13.52 12.08
N TRP A 32 -18.02 14.01 12.93
CA TRP A 32 -19.44 14.10 12.60
C TRP A 32 -19.67 15.04 11.41
N GLY A 33 -19.03 16.22 11.42
CA GLY A 33 -19.06 17.17 10.32
C GLY A 33 -18.61 16.55 9.00
N PHE A 34 -17.53 15.77 9.02
CA PHE A 34 -17.05 15.00 7.88
C PHE A 34 -18.09 13.98 7.37
N ALA A 35 -18.68 13.18 8.27
CA ALA A 35 -19.64 12.14 7.90
C ALA A 35 -20.85 12.69 7.12
N PHE A 36 -21.30 13.91 7.45
CA PHE A 36 -22.45 14.57 6.79
C PHE A 36 -22.05 15.69 5.82
N HIS A 37 -20.76 15.91 5.55
CA HIS A 37 -20.34 17.00 4.68
C HIS A 37 -20.75 16.73 3.22
N PRO A 38 -21.38 17.68 2.51
CA PRO A 38 -21.79 17.49 1.11
C PRO A 38 -20.61 17.26 0.16
N SER A 39 -19.41 17.73 0.53
CA SER A 39 -18.17 17.52 -0.20
C SER A 39 -17.08 16.99 0.74
N GLN A 40 -17.16 15.72 1.10
CA GLN A 40 -16.24 15.07 2.06
C GLN A 40 -14.76 15.24 1.67
N ASN A 41 -14.44 15.25 0.38
CA ASN A 41 -13.07 15.43 -0.11
C ASN A 41 -12.51 16.82 0.24
N GLN A 42 -13.30 17.88 0.03
CA GLN A 42 -12.88 19.24 0.41
C GLN A 42 -12.69 19.38 1.92
N PHE A 43 -13.55 18.72 2.70
CA PHE A 43 -13.43 18.69 4.15
C PHE A 43 -12.15 17.98 4.61
N LEU A 44 -11.81 16.84 3.98
CA LEU A 44 -10.56 16.13 4.23
C LEU A 44 -9.34 16.96 3.86
N LEU A 45 -9.36 17.67 2.73
CA LEU A 45 -8.27 18.55 2.29
C LEU A 45 -8.00 19.66 3.31
N GLN A 46 -9.06 20.33 3.77
CA GLN A 46 -8.97 21.34 4.82
C GLN A 46 -8.43 20.74 6.12
N THR A 47 -8.97 19.58 6.52
CA THR A 47 -8.52 18.88 7.71
C THR A 47 -7.05 18.48 7.61
N ASN A 48 -6.59 17.97 6.46
CA ASN A 48 -5.21 17.56 6.23
C ASN A 48 -4.23 18.75 6.32
N ALA A 49 -4.63 19.91 5.80
CA ALA A 49 -3.85 21.14 5.89
C ALA A 49 -3.61 21.59 7.34
N PHE A 50 -4.54 21.28 8.25
CA PHE A 50 -4.45 21.64 9.67
C PHE A 50 -3.90 20.52 10.54
N ASN A 51 -4.27 19.27 10.26
CA ASN A 51 -3.93 18.09 11.03
C ASN A 51 -3.96 16.82 10.15
N LYS A 52 -2.77 16.46 9.65
CA LYS A 52 -2.57 15.28 8.80
C LYS A 52 -3.03 13.97 9.45
N LYS A 53 -2.78 13.77 10.75
CA LYS A 53 -3.13 12.53 11.46
C LYS A 53 -4.64 12.36 11.63
N LEU A 54 -5.35 13.47 11.81
CA LEU A 54 -6.81 13.44 11.81
C LEU A 54 -7.34 13.09 10.42
N ALA A 55 -6.82 13.71 9.36
CA ALA A 55 -7.24 13.37 7.99
C ALA A 55 -6.98 11.89 7.65
N GLU A 56 -5.81 11.35 8.01
CA GLU A 56 -5.50 9.92 7.89
C GLU A 56 -6.54 9.05 8.62
N THR A 57 -6.91 9.44 9.84
CA THR A 57 -7.95 8.74 10.62
C THR A 57 -9.31 8.79 9.92
N LEU A 58 -9.76 9.97 9.48
CA LEU A 58 -11.04 10.13 8.79
C LEU A 58 -11.11 9.29 7.51
N ILE A 59 -9.99 9.19 6.78
CA ILE A 59 -9.86 8.36 5.59
C ILE A 59 -10.04 6.88 5.95
N VAL A 60 -9.34 6.42 6.98
CA VAL A 60 -9.42 5.03 7.47
C VAL A 60 -10.84 4.67 7.97
N PHE A 61 -11.61 5.64 8.45
CA PHE A 61 -12.98 5.37 8.92
C PHE A 61 -14.06 5.75 7.91
N ARG A 62 -13.71 6.36 6.78
CA ARG A 62 -14.64 7.00 5.84
C ARG A 62 -15.83 6.13 5.45
N LYS A 63 -15.57 4.94 4.92
CA LYS A 63 -16.64 4.06 4.45
C LYS A 63 -17.62 3.71 5.56
N ARG A 64 -17.10 3.31 6.73
CA ARG A 64 -17.91 2.91 7.88
C ARG A 64 -18.68 4.08 8.47
N LEU A 65 -18.06 5.26 8.52
CA LEU A 65 -18.75 6.49 8.93
C LEU A 65 -19.88 6.82 7.96
N ASN A 66 -19.68 6.65 6.65
CA ASN A 66 -20.71 6.88 5.63
C ASN A 66 -21.85 5.87 5.72
N GLU A 67 -21.53 4.59 5.88
CA GLU A 67 -22.51 3.51 6.06
C GLU A 67 -23.34 3.73 7.33
N ALA A 68 -22.69 4.07 8.45
CA ALA A 68 -23.37 4.37 9.70
C ALA A 68 -24.18 5.67 9.64
N ALA A 69 -23.71 6.70 8.95
CA ALA A 69 -24.47 7.92 8.72
C ALA A 69 -25.71 7.69 7.85
N ALA A 70 -25.65 6.74 6.92
CA ALA A 70 -26.77 6.36 6.06
C ALA A 70 -27.78 5.43 6.76
N ALA A 71 -27.36 4.64 7.75
CA ALA A 71 -28.20 3.66 8.44
C ALA A 71 -29.21 4.26 9.43
N ASP A 72 -28.97 5.49 9.91
CA ASP A 72 -29.84 6.23 10.87
C ASP A 72 -30.24 5.43 12.12
N ASP A 73 -29.32 4.61 12.65
CA ASP A 73 -29.58 3.64 13.73
C ASP A 73 -28.69 3.84 14.97
N GLY A 74 -27.90 4.92 15.02
CA GLY A 74 -26.97 5.22 16.11
C GLY A 74 -25.61 4.52 16.01
N ALA A 75 -25.32 3.79 14.92
CA ALA A 75 -24.01 3.14 14.71
C ALA A 75 -22.84 4.13 14.52
N LEU A 76 -23.13 5.42 14.30
CA LEU A 76 -22.11 6.43 14.01
C LEU A 76 -21.24 6.77 15.24
N GLU A 77 -21.84 6.93 16.42
CA GLU A 77 -21.08 7.34 17.62
C GLU A 77 -20.01 6.31 18.04
N PRO A 78 -20.30 5.00 18.10
CA PRO A 78 -19.27 4.00 18.41
C PRO A 78 -18.10 4.01 17.41
N LEU A 79 -18.37 4.31 16.14
CA LEU A 79 -17.33 4.42 15.10
C LEU A 79 -16.49 5.68 15.26
N ILE A 80 -17.09 6.81 15.62
CA ILE A 80 -16.35 8.05 15.91
C ILE A 80 -15.43 7.86 17.12
N ASP A 81 -15.91 7.17 18.16
CA ASP A 81 -15.08 6.88 19.34
C ASP A 81 -13.91 5.95 18.99
N LEU A 82 -14.15 4.93 18.16
CA LEU A 82 -13.07 4.07 17.66
C LEU A 82 -12.07 4.83 16.78
N ALA A 83 -12.55 5.77 15.95
CA ALA A 83 -11.70 6.67 15.17
C ALA A 83 -10.86 7.58 16.08
N PHE A 84 -11.42 8.06 17.20
CA PHE A 84 -10.68 8.86 18.17
C PHE A 84 -9.54 8.06 18.81
N LEU A 85 -9.78 6.81 19.22
CA LEU A 85 -8.74 5.92 19.72
C LEU A 85 -7.64 5.69 18.69
N HIS A 86 -8.02 5.48 17.43
CA HIS A 86 -7.06 5.34 16.33
C HIS A 86 -6.21 6.59 16.13
N TYR A 87 -6.84 7.76 16.15
CA TYR A 87 -6.13 9.03 16.06
C TYR A 87 -5.14 9.20 17.21
N ILE A 88 -5.57 8.96 18.45
CA ILE A 88 -4.71 9.04 19.64
C ILE A 88 -3.49 8.15 19.45
N VAL A 89 -3.69 6.87 19.12
CA VAL A 89 -2.64 5.86 18.98
C VAL A 89 -1.60 6.25 17.93
N ASN A 90 -2.05 6.81 16.80
CA ASN A 90 -1.18 7.05 15.64
C ASN A 90 -0.70 8.51 15.49
N THR A 91 -0.84 9.33 16.55
CA THR A 91 -0.41 10.74 16.55
C THR A 91 0.50 11.07 17.73
N ASP A 92 1.48 11.93 17.49
CA ASP A 92 2.35 12.52 18.52
C ASP A 92 1.88 13.92 18.95
N GLY A 93 0.79 14.44 18.38
CA GLY A 93 0.29 15.81 18.65
C GLY A 93 -0.19 16.02 20.09
N GLN A 94 -0.23 17.26 20.60
CA GLN A 94 -0.80 17.50 21.92
C GLN A 94 -2.30 17.17 21.96
N ILE A 95 -2.80 16.66 23.10
CA ILE A 95 -4.23 16.50 23.38
C ILE A 95 -4.55 17.39 24.58
N PRO A 96 -5.67 18.13 24.60
CA PRO A 96 -5.97 19.14 25.62
C PRO A 96 -6.22 18.60 27.02
N THR A 97 -6.04 17.30 27.27
CA THR A 97 -6.28 16.71 28.58
C THR A 97 -5.48 17.51 29.61
N SER A 98 -6.16 18.29 30.44
CA SER A 98 -5.63 18.69 31.74
C SER A 98 -5.13 17.42 32.42
N GLU A 99 -3.93 17.44 33.00
CA GLU A 99 -3.21 16.30 33.59
C GLU A 99 -3.92 15.62 34.79
N GLY A 100 -5.26 15.56 34.83
CA GLY A 100 -6.03 14.97 35.92
C GLY A 100 -7.44 14.50 35.57
N GLU A 101 -7.93 14.64 34.35
CA GLU A 101 -9.28 14.16 33.99
C GLU A 101 -9.28 13.51 32.59
N ASP A 102 -9.27 12.18 32.56
CA ASP A 102 -9.73 11.38 31.42
C ASP A 102 -10.40 10.10 31.98
N PRO A 103 -11.68 9.82 31.69
CA PRO A 103 -12.47 8.78 32.37
C PRO A 103 -12.28 7.35 31.82
N PHE A 104 -11.46 7.15 30.78
CA PHE A 104 -11.34 5.85 30.13
C PHE A 104 -10.22 5.01 30.74
N ASP A 105 -10.55 3.78 31.12
CA ASP A 105 -9.53 2.80 31.49
C ASP A 105 -8.65 2.53 30.26
N VAL A 106 -7.35 2.83 30.37
CA VAL A 106 -6.36 2.68 29.28
C VAL A 106 -6.37 1.25 28.71
N PHE A 107 -6.59 0.25 29.56
CA PHE A 107 -6.65 -1.13 29.14
C PHE A 107 -7.93 -1.40 28.35
N GLU A 108 -9.10 -0.91 28.78
CA GLU A 108 -10.36 -1.05 28.03
C GLU A 108 -10.29 -0.37 26.66
N ALA A 109 -9.76 0.85 26.59
CA ALA A 109 -9.57 1.58 25.35
C ALA A 109 -8.58 0.86 24.41
N ALA A 110 -7.46 0.36 24.94
CA ALA A 110 -6.52 -0.45 24.18
C ALA A 110 -7.15 -1.77 23.69
N ALA A 111 -7.96 -2.42 24.52
CA ALA A 111 -8.67 -3.64 24.18
C ALA A 111 -9.68 -3.42 23.05
N ARG A 112 -10.47 -2.34 23.11
CA ARG A 112 -11.41 -1.95 22.05
C ARG A 112 -10.68 -1.62 20.74
N TYR A 113 -9.58 -0.88 20.82
CA TYR A 113 -8.76 -0.57 19.65
C TYR A 113 -8.13 -1.84 19.05
N ALA A 114 -7.63 -2.75 19.89
CA ALA A 114 -7.06 -4.03 19.49
C ALA A 114 -8.11 -4.96 18.87
N GLU A 115 -9.32 -5.00 19.42
CA GLU A 115 -10.43 -5.83 18.92
C GLU A 115 -10.78 -5.46 17.47
N TRP A 116 -10.72 -4.17 17.12
CA TRP A 116 -10.90 -3.74 15.73
C TRP A 116 -9.89 -4.37 14.77
N PHE A 117 -8.69 -4.67 15.25
CA PHE A 117 -7.67 -5.42 14.52
C PHE A 117 -7.73 -6.93 14.76
N ASN A 118 -8.75 -7.43 15.42
CA ASN A 118 -8.85 -8.82 15.85
C ASN A 118 -7.59 -9.26 16.62
N VAL A 119 -7.13 -8.37 17.50
CA VAL A 119 -6.06 -8.60 18.47
C VAL A 119 -6.74 -8.73 19.84
N GLY A 120 -6.60 -9.89 20.47
CA GLY A 120 -7.08 -10.10 21.84
C GLY A 120 -6.16 -9.39 22.83
N VAL A 121 -6.72 -8.88 23.92
CA VAL A 121 -5.95 -8.27 25.00
C VAL A 121 -6.37 -8.90 26.32
N ARG A 122 -5.40 -9.38 27.09
CA ARG A 122 -5.65 -9.98 28.41
C ARG A 122 -4.82 -9.29 29.49
N LYS A 123 -5.46 -8.85 30.57
CA LYS A 123 -4.79 -8.31 31.75
C LYS A 123 -4.27 -9.45 32.61
N GLN A 124 -3.01 -9.37 33.05
CA GLN A 124 -2.43 -10.31 34.00
C GLN A 124 -2.58 -9.81 35.45
N GLU A 125 -2.48 -10.74 36.40
CA GLU A 125 -2.59 -10.46 37.84
C GLU A 125 -1.51 -9.49 38.34
N ASP A 126 -0.33 -9.48 37.71
CA ASP A 126 0.78 -8.58 38.03
C ASP A 126 0.64 -7.17 37.42
N GLY A 127 -0.43 -6.93 36.66
CA GLY A 127 -0.71 -5.69 35.94
C GLY A 127 -0.08 -5.61 34.55
N ALA A 128 0.63 -6.64 34.08
CA ALA A 128 1.05 -6.74 32.69
C ALA A 128 -0.15 -6.97 31.75
N SER A 129 0.03 -6.71 30.46
CA SER A 129 -0.97 -7.04 29.45
C SER A 129 -0.38 -7.96 28.42
N LEU A 130 -1.18 -8.91 27.96
CA LEU A 130 -0.82 -9.82 26.89
C LEU A 130 -1.62 -9.46 25.65
N LEU A 131 -0.92 -9.34 24.54
CA LEU A 131 -1.55 -9.35 23.24
C LEU A 131 -1.65 -10.76 22.70
N GLU A 132 -2.86 -11.17 22.34
CA GLU A 132 -3.16 -12.43 21.71
C GLU A 132 -3.46 -12.17 20.25
N VAL A 133 -2.50 -12.51 19.39
CA VAL A 133 -2.71 -12.51 17.95
C VAL A 133 -2.48 -13.90 17.46
N ASP A 134 -3.57 -14.50 17.04
CA ASP A 134 -3.49 -15.69 16.23
C ASP A 134 -2.71 -16.84 16.86
N ASP A 135 -3.00 -17.09 18.14
CA ASP A 135 -2.39 -18.10 19.03
C ASP A 135 -0.98 -17.77 19.54
N LYS A 136 -0.45 -16.59 19.19
CA LYS A 136 0.77 -16.04 19.77
C LYS A 136 0.44 -15.03 20.85
N THR A 137 1.17 -15.15 21.95
CA THR A 137 1.08 -14.20 23.06
C THR A 137 2.31 -13.32 23.03
N VAL A 138 2.11 -12.01 22.90
CA VAL A 138 3.17 -11.01 23.01
C VAL A 138 3.04 -10.34 24.37
N PRO A 139 4.02 -10.52 25.28
CA PRO A 139 4.01 -9.82 26.55
C PRO A 139 4.23 -8.34 26.30
N CYS A 140 3.36 -7.52 26.84
CA CYS A 140 3.46 -6.08 26.76
C CYS A 140 3.69 -5.51 28.16
N PRO A 141 4.58 -4.51 28.30
CA PRO A 141 4.77 -3.80 29.56
C PRO A 141 3.43 -3.30 30.10
N LYS A 142 3.28 -3.17 31.42
CA LYS A 142 2.01 -2.84 32.09
C LYS A 142 1.25 -1.73 31.38
N TRP A 143 0.16 -2.08 30.69
CA TRP A 143 -0.79 -1.13 30.11
C TRP A 143 -1.67 -0.63 31.25
N GLY A 144 -1.34 0.54 31.77
CA GLY A 144 -2.08 1.20 32.83
C GLY A 144 -1.88 2.70 32.75
N ALA A 145 -2.55 3.45 33.63
CA ALA A 145 -2.23 4.86 33.86
C ALA A 145 -0.78 4.95 34.35
N LEU A 146 0.15 5.20 33.42
CA LEU A 146 1.56 5.36 33.77
C LEU A 146 1.65 6.56 34.72
N PRO A 147 2.22 6.41 35.94
CA PRO A 147 2.23 7.50 36.91
C PRO A 147 2.84 8.77 36.29
N GLY A 148 2.10 9.88 36.34
CA GLY A 148 2.50 11.16 35.76
C GLY A 148 2.20 11.34 34.27
N TRP A 149 1.45 10.42 33.63
CA TRP A 149 1.06 10.52 32.22
C TRP A 149 -0.46 10.46 32.03
N SER A 150 -0.98 11.15 31.03
CA SER A 150 -2.42 11.09 30.69
C SER A 150 -2.81 9.73 30.07
N ALA A 151 -4.10 9.41 30.09
CA ALA A 151 -4.63 8.19 29.46
C ALA A 151 -4.34 8.15 27.95
N ALA A 152 -4.53 9.29 27.26
CA ALA A 152 -4.13 9.45 25.87
C ALA A 152 -2.64 9.18 25.60
N TRP A 153 -1.75 9.69 26.47
CA TRP A 153 -0.32 9.43 26.33
C TRP A 153 0.00 7.95 26.55
N SER A 154 -0.66 7.33 27.53
CA SER A 154 -0.51 5.91 27.83
C SER A 154 -0.98 5.05 26.64
N LEU A 155 -2.12 5.39 26.02
CA LEU A 155 -2.62 4.72 24.80
C LEU A 155 -1.64 4.82 23.62
N ARG A 156 -0.96 5.96 23.43
CA ARG A 156 0.09 6.12 22.41
C ARG A 156 1.28 5.20 22.57
N LYS A 157 1.58 4.77 23.78
CA LYS A 157 2.66 3.79 24.01
C LYS A 157 2.21 2.36 23.74
N VAL A 158 0.90 2.10 23.84
CA VAL A 158 0.31 0.79 23.61
C VAL A 158 0.09 0.53 22.12
N GLY A 159 -0.46 1.52 21.43
CA GLY A 159 -0.86 1.44 20.04
C GLY A 159 0.18 0.89 19.05
N PRO A 160 1.43 1.39 19.05
CA PRO A 160 2.51 0.84 18.23
C PRO A 160 2.72 -0.66 18.40
N THR A 161 2.52 -1.18 19.61
CA THR A 161 2.63 -2.62 19.87
C THR A 161 1.47 -3.38 19.22
N ILE A 162 0.24 -2.88 19.35
CA ILE A 162 -0.93 -3.45 18.68
C ILE A 162 -0.72 -3.47 17.15
N ASN A 163 -0.28 -2.35 16.60
CA ASN A 163 0.01 -2.19 15.18
C ASN A 163 1.09 -3.17 14.74
N LYS A 164 2.20 -3.27 15.49
CA LYS A 164 3.34 -4.12 15.17
C LYS A 164 2.98 -5.59 15.21
N VAL A 165 2.23 -6.02 16.21
CA VAL A 165 1.76 -7.39 16.30
C VAL A 165 0.79 -7.69 15.16
N ARG A 166 -0.05 -6.72 14.78
CA ARG A 166 -1.02 -6.91 13.71
C ARG A 166 -0.42 -6.90 12.30
N TYR A 167 0.40 -5.92 12.00
CA TYR A 167 0.86 -5.54 10.65
C TYR A 167 2.37 -5.71 10.46
N GLY A 168 3.12 -6.08 11.49
CA GLY A 168 4.58 -6.11 11.46
C GLY A 168 5.23 -4.71 11.49
N ARG A 169 4.44 -3.64 11.66
CA ARG A 169 4.88 -2.24 11.67
C ARG A 169 4.14 -1.43 12.74
N GLU A 170 4.77 -0.37 13.24
CA GLU A 170 4.28 0.39 14.40
C GLU A 170 3.19 1.42 14.05
N ASP A 171 2.88 1.61 12.77
CA ASP A 171 1.86 2.53 12.24
C ASP A 171 0.77 1.79 11.46
N VAL A 172 -0.47 2.32 11.47
CA VAL A 172 -1.62 1.68 10.81
C VAL A 172 -2.05 2.40 9.55
N ILE A 173 -2.25 1.64 8.48
CA ILE A 173 -3.27 1.91 7.43
C ILE A 173 -3.92 0.56 7.11
N PRO A 174 -5.22 0.32 7.38
CA PRO A 174 -5.85 -0.97 7.06
C PRO A 174 -6.56 -0.92 5.69
N SER A 175 -6.32 -1.88 4.78
CA SER A 175 -7.11 -2.03 3.54
C SER A 175 -8.60 -2.28 3.75
N PHE A 176 -8.96 -3.05 4.78
CA PHE A 176 -10.35 -3.49 4.97
C PHE A 176 -11.32 -2.32 5.25
N ALA A 177 -10.78 -1.13 5.54
CA ALA A 177 -11.53 0.11 5.71
C ALA A 177 -12.14 0.65 4.41
N PHE A 178 -11.53 0.36 3.27
CA PHE A 178 -11.84 1.02 2.00
C PHE A 178 -12.87 0.26 1.17
N GLY A 179 -13.11 -1.02 1.47
CA GLY A 179 -13.95 -1.89 0.65
C GLY A 179 -13.25 -2.32 -0.64
N PHE A 180 -13.87 -3.27 -1.34
CA PHE A 180 -13.41 -3.78 -2.63
C PHE A 180 -14.60 -3.74 -3.60
N ASP A 181 -14.44 -3.07 -4.73
CA ASP A 181 -15.47 -2.96 -5.76
C ASP A 181 -15.13 -3.91 -6.91
N GLU A 182 -15.73 -5.10 -6.88
CA GLU A 182 -15.59 -6.12 -7.93
C GLU A 182 -16.24 -5.71 -9.27
N ASN A 183 -17.04 -4.65 -9.28
CA ASN A 183 -17.76 -4.15 -10.46
C ASN A 183 -17.20 -2.84 -11.01
N ALA A 184 -16.07 -2.37 -10.48
CA ALA A 184 -15.43 -1.15 -10.94
C ALA A 184 -15.14 -1.18 -12.46
N GLU A 185 -15.73 -0.24 -13.21
CA GLU A 185 -15.43 0.01 -14.61
C GLU A 185 -14.20 0.93 -14.72
N GLY A 186 -13.06 0.44 -14.24
CA GLY A 186 -11.78 1.15 -14.28
C GLY A 186 -11.05 1.21 -12.95
N HIS A 187 -10.13 2.16 -12.84
CA HIS A 187 -9.31 2.31 -11.63
C HIS A 187 -10.11 2.97 -10.51
N THR A 188 -10.27 2.23 -9.42
CA THR A 188 -10.75 2.77 -8.14
C THR A 188 -9.64 2.74 -7.10
N LEU A 189 -9.75 3.66 -6.17
CA LEU A 189 -8.77 3.82 -5.10
C LEU A 189 -8.94 2.73 -4.04
N GLU A 190 -10.17 2.31 -3.80
CA GLU A 190 -10.56 1.20 -2.93
C GLU A 190 -9.89 -0.10 -3.38
N ASN A 191 -9.96 -0.40 -4.69
CA ASN A 191 -9.28 -1.58 -5.25
C ASN A 191 -7.76 -1.41 -5.22
N ALA A 192 -7.24 -0.21 -5.52
CA ALA A 192 -5.81 0.04 -5.43
C ALA A 192 -5.28 -0.16 -4.01
N MET A 193 -5.95 0.35 -2.98
CA MET A 193 -5.53 0.12 -1.59
C MET A 193 -5.66 -1.33 -1.15
N THR A 194 -6.78 -1.97 -1.49
CA THR A 194 -6.98 -3.38 -1.15
C THR A 194 -5.90 -4.24 -1.81
N LEU A 195 -5.64 -4.05 -3.10
CA LEU A 195 -4.65 -4.85 -3.83
C LEU A 195 -3.20 -4.48 -3.47
N ALA A 196 -2.96 -3.26 -2.98
CA ALA A 196 -1.70 -2.87 -2.36
C ALA A 196 -1.45 -3.66 -1.06
N ASP A 197 -2.49 -3.84 -0.24
CA ASP A 197 -2.39 -4.65 0.99
C ASP A 197 -2.26 -6.14 0.68
N PHE A 198 -2.90 -6.67 -0.36
CA PHE A 198 -2.62 -8.02 -0.85
C PHE A 198 -1.16 -8.17 -1.27
N SER A 199 -0.63 -7.18 -1.99
CA SER A 199 0.78 -7.15 -2.43
C SER A 199 1.74 -7.09 -1.25
N HIS A 200 1.39 -6.37 -0.17
CA HIS A 200 2.13 -6.42 1.09
C HIS A 200 2.00 -7.79 1.76
N LEU A 201 0.79 -8.34 1.82
CA LEU A 201 0.49 -9.60 2.48
C LEU A 201 1.29 -10.77 1.88
N ALA A 202 1.59 -10.72 0.57
CA ALA A 202 2.41 -11.70 -0.11
C ALA A 202 3.82 -11.89 0.51
N TYR A 203 4.35 -10.89 1.25
CA TYR A 203 5.65 -10.97 1.91
C TYR A 203 5.65 -11.83 3.19
N PHE A 204 4.49 -12.25 3.67
CA PHE A 204 4.36 -13.07 4.87
C PHE A 204 4.18 -14.56 4.52
N GLY A 205 4.39 -15.42 5.51
CA GLY A 205 4.21 -16.87 5.35
C GLY A 205 2.75 -17.29 5.15
N PRO A 206 2.49 -18.42 4.46
CA PRO A 206 1.15 -18.82 4.01
C PRO A 206 0.11 -18.93 5.11
N ALA A 207 0.50 -19.38 6.31
CA ALA A 207 -0.40 -19.48 7.46
C ALA A 207 -0.93 -18.10 7.92
N TYR A 208 -0.05 -17.08 7.90
CA TYR A 208 -0.44 -15.72 8.25
C TYR A 208 -1.31 -15.11 7.14
N VAL A 209 -0.93 -15.32 5.87
CA VAL A 209 -1.71 -14.85 4.70
C VAL A 209 -3.12 -15.41 4.73
N GLN A 210 -3.29 -16.73 4.83
CA GLN A 210 -4.59 -17.38 4.88
C GLN A 210 -5.47 -16.84 6.00
N LYS A 211 -4.86 -16.63 7.18
CA LYS A 211 -5.58 -16.13 8.35
C LYS A 211 -6.03 -14.70 8.17
N GLN A 212 -5.19 -13.86 7.58
CA GLN A 212 -5.52 -12.47 7.28
C GLN A 212 -6.63 -12.38 6.23
N LEU A 213 -6.53 -13.15 5.16
CA LEU A 213 -7.53 -13.24 4.11
C LEU A 213 -8.90 -13.65 4.65
N LYS A 214 -8.94 -14.63 5.57
CA LYS A 214 -10.18 -15.02 6.24
C LYS A 214 -10.82 -13.85 7.01
N LYS A 215 -10.00 -13.03 7.70
CA LYS A 215 -10.49 -11.81 8.37
C LYS A 215 -11.01 -10.74 7.39
N TRP A 216 -10.56 -10.78 6.14
CA TRP A 216 -11.07 -9.92 5.05
C TRP A 216 -12.27 -10.52 4.30
N GLY A 217 -12.75 -11.69 4.74
CA GLY A 217 -13.86 -12.42 4.14
C GLY A 217 -13.48 -13.26 2.91
N TYR A 218 -12.20 -13.58 2.73
CA TYR A 218 -11.72 -14.50 1.72
C TYR A 218 -11.51 -15.88 2.36
N ASP A 219 -12.55 -16.70 2.36
CA ASP A 219 -12.51 -18.05 2.95
C ASP A 219 -11.77 -19.06 2.07
N ALA A 220 -11.66 -18.77 0.77
CA ALA A 220 -10.98 -19.62 -0.19
C ALA A 220 -9.56 -19.11 -0.46
N PHE A 221 -8.56 -19.98 -0.27
CA PHE A 221 -7.14 -19.63 -0.41
C PHE A 221 -6.31 -20.81 -0.93
N ARG A 222 -5.38 -20.52 -1.84
CA ARG A 222 -4.40 -21.46 -2.37
C ARG A 222 -3.05 -20.78 -2.50
N TRP A 223 -2.01 -21.40 -1.94
CA TRP A 223 -0.63 -20.94 -2.01
C TRP A 223 0.10 -21.61 -3.17
N ALA A 224 1.03 -20.88 -3.78
CA ALA A 224 1.95 -21.38 -4.78
C ALA A 224 3.37 -20.95 -4.43
N GLU A 225 4.32 -21.88 -4.49
CA GLU A 225 5.72 -21.56 -4.23
C GLU A 225 6.68 -22.43 -5.04
N ASN A 226 7.86 -21.87 -5.30
CA ASN A 226 9.00 -22.60 -5.80
C ASN A 226 10.26 -22.09 -5.09
N ALA A 227 10.82 -22.94 -4.22
CA ALA A 227 11.99 -22.58 -3.42
C ALA A 227 13.26 -22.35 -4.26
N LYS A 228 13.37 -22.92 -5.46
CA LYS A 228 14.57 -22.76 -6.31
C LYS A 228 14.65 -21.38 -6.96
N THR A 229 13.50 -20.81 -7.30
CA THR A 229 13.36 -19.49 -7.93
C THR A 229 12.97 -18.41 -6.93
N ASP A 230 12.92 -18.74 -5.63
CA ASP A 230 12.37 -17.90 -4.54
C ASP A 230 11.07 -17.17 -4.95
N THR A 231 10.19 -17.90 -5.66
CA THR A 231 8.94 -17.34 -6.18
C THR A 231 7.79 -17.81 -5.31
N GLN A 232 7.00 -16.87 -4.80
CA GLN A 232 5.78 -17.15 -4.05
C GLN A 232 4.62 -16.32 -4.58
N ALA A 233 3.46 -16.94 -4.59
CA ALA A 233 2.21 -16.33 -5.01
C ALA A 233 1.03 -17.01 -4.33
N PHE A 234 -0.14 -16.42 -4.42
CA PHE A 234 -1.37 -17.05 -3.94
C PHE A 234 -2.59 -16.60 -4.73
N VAL A 235 -3.64 -17.41 -4.69
CA VAL A 235 -4.97 -17.05 -5.16
C VAL A 235 -5.92 -17.07 -3.97
N ALA A 236 -6.62 -15.97 -3.75
CA ALA A 236 -7.71 -15.87 -2.78
C ALA A 236 -9.03 -15.72 -3.52
N GLY A 237 -10.11 -16.29 -3.00
CA GLY A 237 -11.45 -16.19 -3.59
C GLY A 237 -12.47 -15.67 -2.59
N LYS A 238 -13.36 -14.81 -3.08
CA LYS A 238 -14.50 -14.27 -2.33
C LYS A 238 -15.66 -14.05 -3.27
N ASP A 239 -16.84 -14.50 -2.88
CA ASP A 239 -18.10 -14.29 -3.61
C ASP A 239 -17.93 -14.53 -5.13
N ASN A 240 -17.90 -13.45 -5.92
CA ASN A 240 -17.84 -13.47 -7.39
C ASN A 240 -16.46 -13.13 -7.99
N HIS A 241 -15.41 -12.98 -7.18
CA HIS A 241 -14.08 -12.63 -7.67
C HIS A 241 -12.95 -13.46 -7.04
N LEU A 242 -11.82 -13.46 -7.73
CA LEU A 242 -10.54 -14.00 -7.30
C LEU A 242 -9.50 -12.87 -7.27
N VAL A 243 -8.54 -13.00 -6.38
CA VAL A 243 -7.33 -12.16 -6.36
C VAL A 243 -6.10 -13.07 -6.47
N ALA A 244 -5.37 -12.97 -7.57
CA ALA A 244 -4.06 -13.59 -7.74
C ALA A 244 -2.96 -12.59 -7.38
N CYS A 245 -2.16 -12.91 -6.38
CA CYS A 245 -1.13 -12.01 -5.86
C CYS A 245 0.26 -12.64 -5.90
N PHE A 246 1.26 -11.87 -6.31
CA PHE A 246 2.65 -12.32 -6.44
C PHE A 246 3.57 -11.54 -5.50
N ARG A 247 4.42 -12.27 -4.77
CA ARG A 247 5.43 -11.66 -3.88
C ARG A 247 6.57 -11.06 -4.70
N GLY A 248 7.10 -9.93 -4.25
CA GLY A 248 8.40 -9.45 -4.71
C GLY A 248 9.56 -10.10 -3.96
N THR A 249 10.79 -9.69 -4.27
CA THR A 249 11.98 -10.16 -3.55
C THR A 249 12.11 -9.43 -2.21
N SER A 250 12.44 -10.15 -1.13
CA SER A 250 12.75 -9.55 0.18
C SER A 250 14.14 -8.92 0.22
N SER A 251 15.05 -9.40 -0.64
CA SER A 251 16.37 -8.83 -0.92
C SER A 251 16.28 -7.94 -2.16
N LYS A 252 15.91 -6.67 -1.94
CA LYS A 252 15.79 -5.67 -3.02
C LYS A 252 17.12 -5.44 -3.76
N THR A 253 18.23 -5.73 -3.10
CA THR A 253 19.59 -5.75 -3.65
C THR A 253 19.75 -6.89 -4.65
N ASP A 254 19.29 -8.11 -4.37
CA ASP A 254 19.54 -9.25 -5.25
C ASP A 254 18.76 -9.15 -6.58
N ALA A 255 17.55 -8.58 -6.56
CA ALA A 255 16.75 -8.35 -7.78
C ALA A 255 17.37 -7.31 -8.73
N LEU A 256 18.20 -6.39 -8.20
CA LEU A 256 18.97 -5.42 -8.95
C LEU A 256 20.34 -5.95 -9.36
N VAL A 257 20.84 -7.02 -8.74
CA VAL A 257 22.17 -7.61 -8.98
C VAL A 257 22.13 -8.68 -10.07
N ASP A 258 21.00 -9.37 -10.26
CA ASP A 258 20.82 -10.35 -11.34
C ASP A 258 20.47 -9.67 -12.70
N THR A 259 21.29 -8.68 -13.10
CA THR A 259 21.12 -7.74 -14.24
C THR A 259 21.26 -8.34 -15.63
N ASN A 260 21.04 -9.64 -15.76
CA ASN A 260 21.03 -10.29 -17.06
C ASN A 260 19.70 -9.99 -17.76
N PHE A 261 19.62 -8.83 -18.43
CA PHE A 261 18.45 -8.30 -19.15
C PHE A 261 18.09 -9.05 -20.44
N PHE A 262 18.40 -10.35 -20.46
CA PHE A 262 18.06 -11.26 -21.53
C PHE A 262 16.56 -11.34 -21.72
N LYS A 263 16.16 -11.46 -22.98
CA LYS A 263 14.75 -11.57 -23.36
C LYS A 263 14.45 -12.98 -23.85
N THR A 264 13.25 -13.46 -23.57
CA THR A 264 12.71 -14.71 -24.10
C THR A 264 11.36 -14.44 -24.73
N ASP A 265 10.90 -15.32 -25.62
CA ASP A 265 9.59 -15.18 -26.24
C ASP A 265 8.49 -15.13 -25.19
N ALA A 266 7.55 -14.21 -25.36
CA ALA A 266 6.39 -14.10 -24.49
C ALA A 266 5.44 -15.28 -24.69
N PHE A 267 4.73 -15.67 -23.64
CA PHE A 267 3.62 -16.60 -23.76
C PHE A 267 2.59 -16.06 -24.77
N GLY A 268 2.16 -16.89 -25.73
CA GLY A 268 1.31 -16.48 -26.85
C GLY A 268 2.08 -16.04 -28.11
N GLY A 269 3.41 -15.93 -28.03
CA GLY A 269 4.29 -15.80 -29.20
C GLY A 269 4.37 -14.41 -29.84
N ARG A 270 3.84 -13.36 -29.19
CA ARG A 270 3.96 -11.97 -29.66
C ARG A 270 4.88 -11.17 -28.74
N GLY A 271 6.06 -10.83 -29.26
CA GLY A 271 7.10 -10.09 -28.55
C GLY A 271 7.92 -10.91 -27.55
N ARG A 272 8.86 -10.23 -26.89
CA ARG A 272 9.80 -10.82 -25.94
C ARG A 272 9.73 -10.14 -24.57
N VAL A 273 9.92 -10.92 -23.51
CA VAL A 273 9.85 -10.51 -22.10
C VAL A 273 11.14 -10.83 -21.36
N HIS A 274 11.38 -10.19 -20.22
CA HIS A 274 12.54 -10.47 -19.38
C HIS A 274 12.58 -11.95 -18.98
N ARG A 275 13.68 -12.64 -19.32
CA ARG A 275 13.83 -14.09 -19.14
C ARG A 275 13.70 -14.51 -17.67
N GLY A 276 14.27 -13.74 -16.75
CA GLY A 276 14.16 -14.01 -15.32
C GLY A 276 12.73 -13.95 -14.82
N PHE A 277 11.94 -12.97 -15.29
CA PHE A 277 10.54 -12.83 -14.87
C PHE A 277 9.67 -13.94 -15.45
N ASN A 278 9.90 -14.30 -16.72
CA ASN A 278 9.19 -15.42 -17.34
C ASN A 278 9.48 -16.75 -16.64
N ASN A 279 10.75 -17.05 -16.37
CA ASN A 279 11.16 -18.28 -15.68
C ASN A 279 10.59 -18.36 -14.26
N ALA A 280 10.58 -17.25 -13.53
CA ALA A 280 9.97 -17.19 -12.21
C ALA A 280 8.47 -17.48 -12.27
N LEU A 281 7.72 -16.86 -13.19
CA LEU A 281 6.30 -17.14 -13.38
C LEU A 281 6.06 -18.60 -13.77
N ASP A 282 6.79 -19.12 -14.75
CA ASP A 282 6.65 -20.52 -15.21
C ASP A 282 6.87 -21.52 -14.08
N SER A 283 7.77 -21.20 -13.14
CA SER A 283 8.09 -22.05 -11.99
C SER A 283 6.90 -22.27 -11.02
N VAL A 284 5.90 -21.37 -11.05
CA VAL A 284 4.69 -21.42 -10.21
C VAL A 284 3.38 -21.46 -11.02
N TRP A 285 3.42 -21.30 -12.34
CA TRP A 285 2.22 -21.14 -13.17
C TRP A 285 1.22 -22.29 -13.01
N GLY A 286 1.69 -23.54 -13.05
CA GLY A 286 0.81 -24.70 -12.92
C GLY A 286 0.02 -24.70 -11.59
N GLN A 287 0.64 -24.23 -10.50
CA GLN A 287 -0.01 -24.09 -9.21
C GLN A 287 -1.02 -22.93 -9.21
N MET A 288 -0.67 -21.79 -9.81
CA MET A 288 -1.54 -20.63 -9.91
C MET A 288 -2.78 -20.89 -10.78
N LYS A 289 -2.61 -21.57 -11.92
CA LYS A 289 -3.71 -21.98 -12.79
C LYS A 289 -4.63 -22.96 -12.08
N ALA A 290 -4.06 -24.01 -11.47
CA ALA A 290 -4.84 -24.99 -10.71
C ALA A 290 -5.58 -24.35 -9.53
N ALA A 291 -5.00 -23.34 -8.90
CA ALA A 291 -5.65 -22.56 -7.86
C ALA A 291 -6.85 -21.76 -8.40
N ALA A 292 -6.69 -21.03 -9.51
CA ALA A 292 -7.78 -20.29 -10.13
C ALA A 292 -8.92 -21.23 -10.57
N ASP A 293 -8.58 -22.35 -11.20
CA ASP A 293 -9.54 -23.41 -11.59
C ASP A 293 -10.31 -23.96 -10.38
N ALA A 294 -9.61 -24.22 -9.28
CA ALA A 294 -10.23 -24.77 -8.08
C ALA A 294 -11.13 -23.77 -7.33
N LEU A 295 -10.84 -22.46 -7.42
CA LEU A 295 -11.59 -21.42 -6.71
C LEU A 295 -12.73 -20.79 -7.54
N GLY A 296 -12.73 -21.01 -8.86
CA GLY A 296 -13.79 -20.61 -9.78
C GLY A 296 -13.23 -19.90 -11.01
N PRO A 297 -13.02 -20.59 -12.14
CA PRO A 297 -12.38 -20.00 -13.33
C PRO A 297 -13.22 -18.91 -14.00
N ASP A 298 -14.53 -18.94 -13.80
CA ASP A 298 -15.48 -17.96 -14.36
C ASP A 298 -15.63 -16.70 -13.49
N LYS A 299 -15.00 -16.66 -12.32
CA LYS A 299 -15.04 -15.49 -11.42
C LYS A 299 -14.11 -14.40 -11.92
N LYS A 300 -14.52 -13.15 -11.72
CA LYS A 300 -13.70 -11.98 -12.07
C LYS A 300 -12.32 -12.08 -11.42
N LEU A 301 -11.26 -12.00 -12.20
CA LEU A 301 -9.90 -12.17 -11.71
C LEU A 301 -9.20 -10.83 -11.61
N PHE A 302 -8.82 -10.44 -10.39
CA PHE A 302 -7.93 -9.33 -10.12
C PHE A 302 -6.52 -9.84 -9.89
N VAL A 303 -5.53 -9.19 -10.49
CA VAL A 303 -4.12 -9.60 -10.39
C VAL A 303 -3.31 -8.47 -9.79
N CYS A 304 -2.47 -8.76 -8.79
CA CYS A 304 -1.66 -7.75 -8.16
C CYS A 304 -0.27 -8.23 -7.72
N GLY A 305 0.62 -7.27 -7.48
CA GLY A 305 1.96 -7.54 -6.98
C GLY A 305 2.76 -6.26 -6.81
N HIS A 306 3.87 -6.38 -6.08
CA HIS A 306 4.81 -5.30 -5.83
C HIS A 306 6.22 -5.69 -6.25
N SER A 307 7.02 -4.74 -6.75
CA SER A 307 8.42 -4.97 -7.14
C SER A 307 8.55 -6.07 -8.21
N LEU A 308 9.42 -7.07 -8.03
CA LEU A 308 9.46 -8.26 -8.89
C LEU A 308 8.07 -8.90 -9.06
N GLY A 309 7.28 -8.97 -7.97
CA GLY A 309 5.93 -9.52 -7.99
C GLY A 309 4.98 -8.75 -8.90
N ALA A 310 5.20 -7.44 -9.10
CA ALA A 310 4.43 -6.66 -10.06
C ALA A 310 4.69 -7.10 -11.51
N ALA A 311 5.94 -7.40 -11.87
CA ALA A 311 6.26 -7.95 -13.19
C ALA A 311 5.63 -9.33 -13.41
N LEU A 312 5.70 -10.21 -12.40
CA LEU A 312 5.06 -11.53 -12.46
C LEU A 312 3.54 -11.41 -12.56
N ALA A 313 2.93 -10.47 -11.84
CA ALA A 313 1.51 -10.19 -11.91
C ALA A 313 1.06 -9.77 -13.32
N GLN A 314 1.84 -8.90 -13.99
CA GLN A 314 1.52 -8.51 -15.36
C GLN A 314 1.64 -9.68 -16.35
N LEU A 315 2.73 -10.45 -16.28
CA LEU A 315 2.90 -11.65 -17.11
C LEU A 315 1.80 -12.70 -16.86
N ALA A 316 1.43 -12.90 -15.60
CA ALA A 316 0.37 -13.81 -15.20
C ALA A 316 -1.00 -13.36 -15.72
N ALA A 317 -1.33 -12.07 -15.60
CA ALA A 317 -2.58 -11.52 -16.10
C ALA A 317 -2.70 -11.72 -17.62
N HIS A 318 -1.63 -11.48 -18.38
CA HIS A 318 -1.60 -11.74 -19.82
C HIS A 318 -1.89 -13.21 -20.14
N ARG A 319 -1.24 -14.12 -19.42
CA ARG A 319 -1.42 -15.57 -19.61
C ARG A 319 -2.83 -16.03 -19.22
N PHE A 320 -3.37 -15.52 -18.10
CA PHE A 320 -4.76 -15.77 -17.70
C PHE A 320 -5.74 -15.28 -18.77
N ALA A 321 -5.56 -14.08 -19.32
CA ALA A 321 -6.42 -13.54 -20.36
C ALA A 321 -6.38 -14.40 -21.64
N LEU A 322 -5.19 -14.81 -22.09
CA LEU A 322 -5.03 -15.70 -23.24
C LEU A 322 -5.62 -17.10 -23.02
N GLU A 323 -5.62 -17.58 -21.78
CA GLU A 323 -6.26 -18.85 -21.39
C GLU A 323 -7.77 -18.72 -21.10
N GLY A 324 -8.37 -17.54 -21.30
CA GLY A 324 -9.81 -17.31 -21.27
C GLY A 324 -10.40 -16.92 -19.91
N TYR A 325 -9.57 -16.60 -18.91
CA TYR A 325 -10.05 -16.13 -17.61
C TYR A 325 -10.56 -14.68 -17.70
N PRO A 326 -11.64 -14.31 -16.98
CA PRO A 326 -12.19 -12.96 -17.01
C PRO A 326 -11.37 -12.02 -16.12
N VAL A 327 -10.19 -11.62 -16.59
CA VAL A 327 -9.34 -10.63 -15.91
C VAL A 327 -10.08 -9.29 -15.86
N ALA A 328 -10.38 -8.83 -14.64
CA ALA A 328 -11.15 -7.62 -14.39
C ALA A 328 -10.27 -6.41 -13.99
N GLY A 329 -9.04 -6.64 -13.53
CA GLY A 329 -8.12 -5.57 -13.18
C GLY A 329 -6.72 -6.06 -12.82
N VAL A 330 -5.70 -5.30 -13.21
CA VAL A 330 -4.30 -5.58 -12.91
C VAL A 330 -3.70 -4.39 -12.17
N TYR A 331 -3.46 -4.55 -10.86
CA TYR A 331 -2.98 -3.47 -10.00
C TYR A 331 -1.58 -3.76 -9.51
N VAL A 332 -0.61 -2.99 -9.99
CA VAL A 332 0.81 -3.28 -9.73
C VAL A 332 1.54 -2.07 -9.18
N TYR A 333 2.47 -2.31 -8.27
CA TYR A 333 3.16 -1.30 -7.48
C TYR A 333 4.67 -1.42 -7.64
N GLY A 334 5.33 -0.35 -8.10
CA GLY A 334 6.78 -0.37 -8.32
C GLY A 334 7.21 -1.41 -9.35
N SER A 335 6.41 -1.62 -10.40
CA SER A 335 6.76 -2.62 -11.43
C SER A 335 8.01 -2.21 -12.20
N PRO A 336 9.00 -3.10 -12.36
CA PRO A 336 9.99 -2.94 -13.41
C PRO A 336 9.34 -3.05 -14.79
N ARG A 337 10.10 -2.70 -15.84
CA ARG A 337 9.70 -2.92 -17.23
C ARG A 337 9.78 -4.41 -17.55
N VAL A 338 8.81 -4.92 -18.30
CA VAL A 338 8.58 -6.38 -18.39
C VAL A 338 9.00 -6.95 -19.73
N GLY A 339 8.73 -6.25 -20.84
CA GLY A 339 9.03 -6.76 -22.17
C GLY A 339 9.27 -5.66 -23.19
N ASN A 340 9.47 -6.09 -24.42
CA ASN A 340 9.73 -5.20 -25.55
C ASN A 340 8.45 -4.50 -26.03
N ARG A 341 8.60 -3.64 -27.05
CA ARG A 341 7.48 -2.92 -27.65
C ARG A 341 6.40 -3.85 -28.20
N GLU A 342 6.79 -4.90 -28.92
CA GLU A 342 5.84 -5.85 -29.51
C GLU A 342 5.00 -6.56 -28.44
N PHE A 343 5.62 -6.99 -27.33
CA PHE A 343 4.89 -7.57 -26.21
C PHE A 343 3.99 -6.54 -25.52
N THR A 344 4.45 -5.29 -25.41
CA THR A 344 3.66 -4.20 -24.82
C THR A 344 2.40 -3.91 -25.63
N ASP A 345 2.52 -3.90 -26.95
CA ASP A 345 1.39 -3.70 -27.85
C ASP A 345 0.39 -4.88 -27.73
N ALA A 346 0.89 -6.12 -27.78
CA ALA A 346 0.07 -7.32 -27.60
C ALA A 346 -0.64 -7.37 -26.23
N TYR A 347 0.07 -7.00 -25.16
CA TYR A 347 -0.52 -6.90 -23.82
C TYR A 347 -1.61 -5.84 -23.74
N ASN A 348 -1.34 -4.65 -24.29
CA ASN A 348 -2.24 -3.51 -24.20
C ASN A 348 -3.53 -3.72 -24.99
N GLU A 349 -3.49 -4.46 -26.10
CA GLU A 349 -4.69 -4.90 -26.84
C GLU A 349 -5.68 -5.66 -25.94
N LEU A 350 -5.19 -6.43 -24.97
CA LEU A 350 -6.03 -7.27 -24.10
C LEU A 350 -6.35 -6.63 -22.76
N LEU A 351 -5.35 -6.00 -22.13
CA LEU A 351 -5.39 -5.62 -20.72
C LEU A 351 -5.07 -4.13 -20.49
N GLY A 352 -4.74 -3.38 -21.55
CA GLY A 352 -4.22 -2.02 -21.43
C GLY A 352 -5.11 -1.08 -20.62
N ASP A 353 -6.43 -1.16 -20.80
CA ASP A 353 -7.42 -0.31 -20.13
C ASP A 353 -7.68 -0.70 -18.66
N ILE A 354 -7.36 -1.93 -18.27
CA ILE A 354 -7.57 -2.47 -16.92
C ILE A 354 -6.28 -2.70 -16.16
N THR A 355 -5.14 -2.27 -16.71
CA THR A 355 -3.82 -2.33 -16.06
C THR A 355 -3.43 -0.99 -15.47
N PHE A 356 -3.27 -0.99 -14.16
CA PHE A 356 -2.99 0.19 -13.35
C PHE A 356 -1.61 0.06 -12.71
N LEU A 357 -0.62 0.65 -13.39
CA LEU A 357 0.75 0.75 -12.91
C LEU A 357 0.91 1.93 -11.97
N HIS A 358 1.40 1.67 -10.77
CA HIS A 358 1.63 2.67 -9.73
C HIS A 358 3.13 2.81 -9.48
N ILE A 359 3.63 4.05 -9.60
CA ILE A 359 5.05 4.41 -9.46
C ILE A 359 5.17 5.45 -8.37
N ASN A 360 6.06 5.20 -7.42
CA ASN A 360 6.33 6.14 -6.37
C ASN A 360 7.57 6.99 -6.69
N ASN A 361 7.37 8.28 -6.96
CA ASN A 361 8.41 9.29 -7.14
C ASN A 361 9.52 8.84 -8.11
N LYS A 362 10.75 8.68 -7.62
CA LYS A 362 11.92 8.25 -8.40
C LYS A 362 12.30 6.80 -8.09
N ASP A 363 11.31 5.96 -7.78
CA ASP A 363 11.50 4.53 -7.60
C ASP A 363 12.32 3.95 -8.76
N ILE A 364 13.56 3.57 -8.46
CA ILE A 364 14.54 3.11 -9.45
C ILE A 364 14.14 1.77 -10.07
N VAL A 365 13.37 0.94 -9.36
CA VAL A 365 12.97 -0.37 -9.88
C VAL A 365 12.05 -0.18 -11.08
N THR A 366 11.25 0.88 -11.10
CA THR A 366 10.44 1.24 -12.27
C THR A 366 11.27 1.75 -13.45
N GLN A 367 12.55 2.07 -13.22
CA GLN A 367 13.46 2.54 -14.25
C GLN A 367 14.30 1.42 -14.87
N ILE A 368 14.15 0.19 -14.39
CA ILE A 368 14.82 -0.99 -14.94
C ILE A 368 13.82 -2.04 -15.46
N PRO A 369 14.22 -2.87 -16.44
CA PRO A 369 15.39 -2.70 -17.29
C PRO A 369 15.35 -1.39 -18.11
N PRO A 370 16.49 -0.85 -18.55
CA PRO A 370 16.56 0.41 -19.30
C PRO A 370 15.76 0.39 -20.61
N ARG A 371 15.23 1.56 -21.01
CA ARG A 371 14.49 1.71 -22.28
C ARG A 371 15.36 1.53 -23.53
N ILE A 372 16.66 1.86 -23.43
CA ILE A 372 17.62 1.68 -24.52
C ILE A 372 17.77 0.21 -24.91
N LEU A 373 17.53 -0.71 -23.96
CA LEU A 373 17.49 -2.15 -24.20
C LEU A 373 16.12 -2.63 -24.71
N GLY A 374 15.30 -1.75 -25.29
CA GLY A 374 13.98 -2.10 -25.84
C GLY A 374 12.87 -2.37 -24.81
N PHE A 375 13.14 -2.37 -23.50
CA PHE A 375 12.12 -2.64 -22.48
C PHE A 375 11.12 -1.49 -22.30
N ARG A 376 9.85 -1.83 -22.07
CA ARG A 376 8.73 -0.90 -21.91
C ARG A 376 7.85 -1.29 -20.72
N HIS A 377 7.13 -0.31 -20.19
CA HIS A 377 6.06 -0.57 -19.23
C HIS A 377 4.79 -1.00 -19.95
N LEU A 378 4.01 -1.84 -19.27
CA LEU A 378 2.72 -2.31 -19.74
C LEU A 378 1.58 -1.47 -19.14
N GLY A 379 0.43 -1.48 -19.79
CA GLY A 379 -0.75 -0.69 -19.42
C GLY A 379 -0.82 0.64 -20.18
N SER A 380 -2.02 1.20 -20.23
CA SER A 380 -2.31 2.45 -20.95
C SER A 380 -1.72 3.71 -20.30
N GLY A 381 -1.11 3.61 -19.10
CA GLY A 381 -0.38 4.70 -18.48
C GLY A 381 0.07 4.41 -17.04
N ALA A 382 1.18 5.02 -16.63
CA ALA A 382 1.67 4.96 -15.26
C ALA A 382 1.05 6.07 -14.40
N ARG A 383 0.64 5.72 -13.18
CA ARG A 383 0.20 6.62 -12.12
C ARG A 383 1.40 6.93 -11.22
N ILE A 384 1.89 8.16 -11.23
CA ILE A 384 3.09 8.59 -10.47
C ILE A 384 2.67 9.39 -9.22
N PHE A 385 3.20 9.02 -8.05
CA PHE A 385 3.05 9.78 -6.80
C PHE A 385 4.31 10.61 -6.55
N ASP A 386 4.23 11.93 -6.36
CA ASP A 386 5.35 12.72 -5.79
C ASP A 386 4.85 13.45 -4.53
N LYS A 387 5.73 13.66 -3.54
CA LYS A 387 5.53 14.43 -2.28
C LYS A 387 4.09 14.87 -1.92
N GLY A 388 3.16 13.94 -1.74
CA GLY A 388 1.77 14.26 -1.36
C GLY A 388 0.98 15.10 -2.38
N HIS A 389 1.43 15.16 -3.63
CA HIS A 389 0.75 15.78 -4.77
C HIS A 389 0.84 14.84 -5.97
N VAL A 390 -0.30 14.46 -6.54
CA VAL A 390 -0.33 13.81 -7.86
C VAL A 390 0.29 14.78 -8.88
N ILE A 391 1.47 14.49 -9.42
CA ILE A 391 2.07 15.33 -10.47
C ILE A 391 1.27 15.13 -11.77
N THR A 392 0.43 16.11 -12.08
CA THR A 392 -0.40 16.24 -13.29
C THR A 392 0.37 16.63 -14.55
N ARG A 393 1.69 16.41 -14.56
CA ARG A 393 2.51 16.57 -15.76
C ARG A 393 3.45 15.39 -15.84
N ALA A 394 3.29 14.56 -16.87
CA ALA A 394 4.48 13.95 -17.45
C ALA A 394 5.49 15.10 -17.57
N PRO A 395 6.74 14.98 -17.07
CA PRO A 395 7.77 15.87 -17.54
C PRO A 395 7.61 15.81 -19.06
N LYS A 396 7.32 16.96 -19.70
CA LYS A 396 7.53 17.04 -21.14
C LYS A 396 8.92 16.44 -21.27
N PRO A 397 9.13 15.33 -22.01
CA PRO A 397 10.45 15.18 -22.56
C PRO A 397 10.68 16.57 -23.16
N LYS A 398 11.75 17.26 -22.74
CA LYS A 398 12.30 18.25 -23.66
C LYS A 398 12.23 17.52 -24.98
N ALA A 399 11.55 18.09 -25.95
CA ALA A 399 11.55 17.58 -27.30
C ALA A 399 13.00 17.67 -27.79
N VAL A 400 13.86 16.80 -27.26
CA VAL A 400 14.73 16.01 -28.05
C VAL A 400 13.74 15.19 -28.83
N LEU A 401 13.53 15.61 -30.07
CA LEU A 401 13.22 14.71 -31.14
C LEU A 401 14.10 13.48 -30.90
N VAL A 402 13.58 12.46 -30.21
CA VAL A 402 14.29 11.19 -30.12
C VAL A 402 14.06 10.62 -31.52
N ALA A 403 14.99 10.98 -32.40
CA ALA A 403 15.35 10.17 -33.54
C ALA A 403 15.28 8.72 -33.10
N GLU A 404 14.74 7.85 -33.94
CA GLU A 404 14.76 6.40 -33.76
C GLU A 404 16.12 5.98 -33.15
N GLU A 405 16.18 5.86 -31.83
CA GLU A 405 17.32 5.25 -31.16
C GLU A 405 17.15 3.79 -31.53
N GLU A 406 18.10 3.25 -32.29
CA GLU A 406 18.15 1.82 -32.58
C GLU A 406 18.05 1.09 -31.24
N GLU A 407 16.88 0.47 -31.00
CA GLU A 407 16.69 -0.37 -29.83
C GLU A 407 17.66 -1.54 -29.98
N MET A 408 18.59 -1.69 -29.04
CA MET A 408 19.55 -2.78 -29.05
C MET A 408 19.11 -3.86 -28.06
N ASP A 409 19.15 -5.12 -28.47
CA ASP A 409 19.02 -6.21 -27.52
C ASP A 409 20.32 -6.36 -26.74
N PHE A 410 20.21 -6.61 -25.43
CA PHE A 410 21.37 -6.81 -24.55
C PHE A 410 22.28 -7.96 -25.03
N GLU A 411 21.72 -8.91 -25.80
CA GLU A 411 22.39 -10.07 -26.39
C GLU A 411 23.27 -9.69 -27.60
N ASP A 412 22.97 -8.57 -28.24
CA ASP A 412 23.69 -8.08 -29.42
C ASP A 412 24.88 -7.19 -29.05
N LEU A 413 24.98 -6.80 -27.77
CA LEU A 413 26.08 -6.03 -27.22
C LEU A 413 27.31 -6.92 -27.01
N ASP A 414 28.50 -6.36 -27.28
CA ASP A 414 29.75 -7.04 -26.95
C ASP A 414 29.95 -7.15 -25.41
N GLU A 415 30.88 -7.99 -24.99
CA GLU A 415 31.10 -8.26 -23.56
C GLU A 415 31.49 -6.99 -22.77
N GLU A 416 32.22 -6.06 -23.39
CA GLU A 416 32.66 -4.80 -22.78
C GLU A 416 31.46 -3.87 -22.55
N GLN A 417 30.59 -3.72 -23.55
CA GLN A 417 29.35 -2.96 -23.46
C GLN A 417 28.38 -3.55 -22.44
N GLN A 418 28.25 -4.87 -22.40
CA GLN A 418 27.43 -5.54 -21.39
C GLN A 418 28.00 -5.32 -19.99
N GLU A 419 29.32 -5.41 -19.81
CA GLU A 419 29.98 -5.14 -18.54
C GLU A 419 29.84 -3.68 -18.11
N GLU A 420 29.96 -2.72 -19.05
CA GLU A 420 29.73 -1.30 -18.77
C GLU A 420 28.29 -1.04 -18.30
N ILE A 421 27.29 -1.63 -18.94
CA ILE A 421 25.89 -1.52 -18.50
C ILE A 421 25.71 -2.15 -17.12
N ARG A 422 26.31 -3.31 -16.86
CA ARG A 422 26.27 -3.96 -15.54
C ARG A 422 26.93 -3.09 -14.47
N ASP A 423 28.07 -2.47 -14.77
CA ASP A 423 28.80 -1.58 -13.87
C ASP A 423 28.05 -0.28 -13.61
N GLN A 424 27.45 0.34 -14.64
CA GLN A 424 26.59 1.51 -14.47
C GLN A 424 25.38 1.20 -13.58
N MET A 425 24.77 0.01 -13.75
CA MET A 425 23.68 -0.46 -12.89
C MET A 425 24.16 -0.70 -11.46
N TRP A 426 25.33 -1.30 -11.30
CA TRP A 426 25.96 -1.56 -10.00
C TRP A 426 26.38 -0.27 -9.27
N GLU A 427 26.88 0.74 -9.97
CA GLU A 427 27.20 2.04 -9.38
C GLU A 427 25.95 2.87 -9.07
N ALA A 428 24.91 2.78 -9.91
CA ALA A 428 23.59 3.32 -9.57
C ALA A 428 23.06 2.67 -8.28
N GLN A 429 23.25 1.35 -8.12
CA GLN A 429 22.92 0.60 -6.91
C GLN A 429 23.80 0.99 -5.71
N LYS A 430 25.12 1.14 -5.86
CA LYS A 430 26.01 1.57 -4.77
C LYS A 430 25.72 2.99 -4.31
N SER A 431 25.42 3.91 -5.22
CA SER A 431 25.00 5.28 -4.86
C SER A 431 23.74 5.25 -3.98
N ILE A 432 22.85 4.32 -4.31
CA ILE A 432 21.66 3.97 -3.55
C ILE A 432 22.00 3.36 -2.17
N GLU A 433 22.89 2.36 -2.12
CA GLU A 433 23.29 1.67 -0.87
C GLU A 433 24.12 2.59 0.03
N ALA A 434 24.96 3.46 -0.53
CA ALA A 434 25.74 4.46 0.18
C ALA A 434 24.83 5.52 0.80
N SER A 435 23.77 5.91 0.08
CA SER A 435 22.71 6.77 0.65
C SER A 435 21.98 6.09 1.81
N ALA A 436 21.84 4.75 1.77
CA ALA A 436 21.27 3.96 2.87
C ALA A 436 22.27 3.70 4.03
N ARG A 437 23.58 3.59 3.75
CA ARG A 437 24.65 3.34 4.74
C ARG A 437 25.08 4.60 5.50
N PHE A 438 24.84 5.81 4.97
CA PHE A 438 25.05 7.06 5.71
C PHE A 438 24.07 7.28 6.88
N LEU A 439 23.14 6.33 7.12
CA LEU A 439 22.12 6.39 8.16
C LEU A 439 22.16 5.21 9.17
N THR A 440 23.28 4.49 9.26
CA THR A 440 23.53 3.68 10.47
C THR A 440 24.16 4.56 11.54
N THR A 441 23.33 5.07 12.44
CA THR A 441 23.76 5.69 13.70
C THR A 441 24.65 4.71 14.48
N PRO A 442 25.78 5.15 15.10
CA PRO A 442 26.62 4.29 15.92
C PRO A 442 25.84 3.67 17.09
N PRO A 443 26.24 2.48 17.60
CA PRO A 443 25.55 1.75 18.67
C PRO A 443 25.41 2.54 19.99
N GLU A 444 26.13 3.64 20.15
CA GLU A 444 26.20 4.46 21.35
C GLU A 444 24.99 5.41 21.52
N LEU A 445 24.10 5.51 20.53
CA LEU A 445 22.88 6.36 20.58
C LEU A 445 21.59 5.60 20.94
N LEU A 446 21.67 4.32 21.31
CA LEU A 446 20.52 3.48 21.69
C LEU A 446 20.03 3.68 23.14
N GLU A 447 20.77 4.38 24.00
CA GLU A 447 20.44 4.49 25.44
C GLU A 447 19.81 5.82 25.90
N ALA A 448 19.57 6.79 25.01
CA ALA A 448 18.91 8.04 25.40
C ALA A 448 17.71 8.34 24.49
N GLY A 449 16.50 8.15 25.03
CA GLY A 449 15.26 8.48 24.35
C GLY A 449 15.21 9.94 23.91
N ASN A 450 15.22 10.17 22.59
CA ASN A 450 14.71 11.36 21.91
C ASN A 450 14.74 11.13 20.39
N TYR A 451 13.62 10.67 19.82
CA TYR A 451 13.47 10.55 18.37
C TYR A 451 13.07 11.90 17.76
N LYS A 452 13.97 12.48 16.96
CA LYS A 452 13.68 13.59 16.02
C LYS A 452 13.40 13.00 14.63
N SER A 453 12.26 13.41 14.06
CA SER A 453 11.86 13.42 12.64
C SER A 453 12.40 12.33 11.70
N ILE A 454 11.53 11.36 11.36
CA ILE A 454 11.80 10.28 10.38
C ILE A 454 11.39 10.69 8.94
N PHE A 455 11.43 11.98 8.60
CA PHE A 455 11.17 12.46 7.24
C PHE A 455 12.47 12.98 6.61
N GLU A 456 12.75 12.45 5.40
CA GLU A 456 13.93 12.65 4.53
C GLU A 456 15.11 11.70 4.90
N ILE A 457 15.67 10.84 4.03
CA ILE A 457 16.23 11.04 2.67
C ILE A 457 16.43 9.66 1.95
N GLY A 458 16.06 9.50 0.65
CA GLY A 458 16.64 8.47 -0.26
C GLY A 458 15.70 7.78 -1.31
N PRO A 459 16.17 7.41 -2.53
CA PRO A 459 15.36 6.85 -3.64
C PRO A 459 14.97 5.36 -3.53
N VAL A 460 15.55 4.56 -2.62
CA VAL A 460 15.17 3.13 -2.43
C VAL A 460 14.04 2.92 -1.43
N ASP A 461 13.86 3.85 -0.50
CA ASP A 461 12.69 3.81 0.38
C ASP A 461 11.39 4.01 -0.40
N ASP A 462 11.42 4.80 -1.48
CA ASP A 462 10.27 4.99 -2.37
C ASP A 462 9.78 3.66 -2.99
N HIS A 463 10.63 2.63 -3.08
CA HIS A 463 10.28 1.30 -3.56
C HIS A 463 9.70 0.37 -2.48
N SER A 464 9.40 0.87 -1.28
CA SER A 464 8.79 0.08 -0.22
C SER A 464 7.27 0.01 -0.40
N MET A 465 6.68 -1.19 -0.29
CA MET A 465 5.23 -1.33 -0.29
C MET A 465 4.58 -0.47 0.82
N ASN A 466 5.29 -0.24 1.92
CA ASN A 466 4.84 0.67 2.99
C ASN A 466 4.74 2.14 2.54
N GLN A 467 5.64 2.60 1.67
CA GLN A 467 5.60 3.95 1.09
C GLN A 467 4.47 4.07 0.06
N TYR A 468 4.25 3.03 -0.76
CA TYR A 468 3.10 2.97 -1.65
C TYR A 468 1.78 3.07 -0.87
N LEU A 469 1.58 2.22 0.14
CA LEU A 469 0.38 2.24 0.99
C LEU A 469 0.15 3.60 1.65
N PHE A 470 1.22 4.22 2.17
CA PHE A 470 1.15 5.56 2.74
C PHE A 470 0.73 6.62 1.71
N LYS A 471 1.32 6.59 0.50
CA LYS A 471 1.01 7.55 -0.55
C LYS A 471 -0.35 7.31 -1.21
N PHE A 472 -0.86 6.07 -1.25
CA PHE A 472 -2.26 5.82 -1.60
C PHE A 472 -3.21 6.46 -0.60
N GLY A 473 -2.93 6.29 0.70
CA GLY A 473 -3.66 6.98 1.77
C GLY A 473 -3.64 8.50 1.61
N CYS A 474 -2.53 9.08 1.15
CA CYS A 474 -2.45 10.50 0.80
C CYS A 474 -3.16 10.86 -0.51
N ALA A 475 -3.14 10.03 -1.56
CA ALA A 475 -3.75 10.33 -2.86
C ALA A 475 -5.30 10.37 -2.81
N ILE A 476 -5.91 9.73 -1.81
CA ILE A 476 -7.34 9.87 -1.47
C ILE A 476 -7.72 11.32 -1.20
N VAL A 477 -6.75 12.13 -0.78
CA VAL A 477 -6.93 13.52 -0.39
C VAL A 477 -7.14 14.43 -1.60
N ASP A 478 -6.55 14.15 -2.77
CA ASP A 478 -6.48 15.13 -3.88
C ASP A 478 -7.63 15.06 -4.90
N GLY A 479 -8.42 13.99 -4.94
CA GLY A 479 -9.69 13.95 -5.70
C GLY A 479 -9.63 14.03 -7.24
N GLU A 480 -8.46 14.05 -7.88
CA GLU A 480 -8.33 14.00 -9.34
C GLU A 480 -7.33 12.92 -9.80
N TRP A 481 -7.83 11.91 -10.54
CA TRP A 481 -6.99 11.11 -11.42
C TRP A 481 -7.05 11.71 -12.82
N THR A 482 -5.91 11.97 -13.46
CA THR A 482 -5.85 12.23 -14.90
C THR A 482 -5.37 10.98 -15.64
N ARG A 483 -6.17 10.47 -16.59
CA ARG A 483 -5.80 9.41 -17.54
C ARG A 483 -4.70 9.94 -18.47
N ILE A 484 -3.53 9.30 -18.53
CA ILE A 484 -2.52 9.60 -19.54
C ILE A 484 -2.82 8.74 -20.77
N GLY A 485 -3.06 9.34 -21.95
CA GLY A 485 -3.16 8.59 -23.21
C GLY A 485 -4.19 9.07 -24.24
N GLU A 486 -5.19 9.88 -23.87
CA GLU A 486 -6.13 10.41 -24.87
C GLU A 486 -5.56 11.64 -25.57
N ARG A 487 -5.30 11.53 -26.88
CA ARG A 487 -5.23 12.71 -27.75
C ARG A 487 -6.58 13.42 -27.63
N LYS A 488 -6.61 14.62 -27.06
CA LYS A 488 -7.67 15.55 -27.42
C LYS A 488 -7.47 15.90 -28.89
N GLU A 489 -8.37 15.45 -29.77
CA GLU A 489 -8.55 16.13 -31.04
C GLU A 489 -8.96 17.56 -30.70
N GLU A 490 -8.08 18.50 -31.05
CA GLU A 490 -8.32 19.93 -30.86
C GLU A 490 -9.46 20.36 -31.80
N SER A 491 -10.53 20.91 -31.21
CA SER A 491 -11.52 21.72 -31.91
C SER A 491 -11.21 23.20 -31.76
#